data_AF-A0A2M8P1C4-F1
#
_entry.id   AF-A0A2M8P1C4-F1
#
_cell.length_a   1.000
_cell.length_b   1.000
_cell.length_c   1.000
_cell.angle_alpha   90.00
_cell.angle_beta   90.00
_cell.angle_gamma   90.00
#
_symmetry.space_group_name_H-M   'P 1'
#
loop_
_entity.id
_entity.type
_entity.pdbx_description
1 polymer ?
#
loop_
_entity_poly.entity_id
_entity_poly.type
_entity_poly.pdbx_seq_one_letter_code
_entity_poly.pdbx_strand_id
1 'polypeptide(L)'
;QLLKKRDAKVIPHLSQYAPVWIIDEKIIAEDEAVQFNVVFMHNLYGWVNRRYRYDGFNDVLYHKGQTVMDEADVVAITEKDPYINATVANIPNAYGG
;
A
#
# COMPACT_ATOMS: atom_id res chain seq x y z
N GLN A 1 13.62 -8.93 10.44
CA GLN A 1 12.56 -8.69 11.45
C GLN A 1 11.83 -7.38 11.19
N LEU A 2 12.54 -6.29 10.84
CA LEU A 2 11.96 -4.97 10.54
C LEU A 2 10.82 -4.98 9.50
N LEU A 3 10.98 -5.65 8.35
CA LEU A 3 9.93 -5.74 7.33
C LEU A 3 8.65 -6.43 7.84
N LYS A 4 8.78 -7.45 8.70
CA LYS A 4 7.62 -8.11 9.32
C LYS A 4 6.86 -7.17 10.26
N LYS A 5 7.60 -6.36 11.05
CA LYS A 5 6.98 -5.35 11.93
C LYS A 5 6.26 -4.28 11.08
N ARG A 6 6.90 -3.81 10.01
CA ARG A 6 6.28 -2.92 9.02
C ARG A 6 4.99 -3.53 8.49
N ASP A 7 5.01 -4.76 8.00
CA ASP A 7 3.85 -5.43 7.40
C ASP A 7 2.69 -5.50 8.39
N ALA A 8 2.96 -5.86 9.65
CA ALA A 8 1.96 -5.90 10.71
C ALA A 8 1.29 -4.54 10.96
N LYS A 9 2.01 -3.43 10.74
CA LYS A 9 1.49 -2.06 10.87
C LYS A 9 0.79 -1.55 9.61
N VAL A 10 1.39 -1.82 8.46
CA VAL A 10 1.03 -1.23 7.17
C VAL A 10 -0.17 -1.93 6.55
N ILE A 11 -0.23 -3.26 6.60
CA ILE A 11 -1.30 -4.03 5.96
C ILE A 11 -2.67 -3.60 6.51
N PRO A 12 -2.95 -3.64 7.83
CA PRO A 12 -4.27 -3.27 8.33
C PRO A 12 -4.67 -1.82 8.01
N HIS A 13 -3.70 -0.89 7.99
CA HIS A 13 -3.93 0.51 7.67
C HIS A 13 -4.30 0.72 6.20
N LEU A 14 -3.64 -0.01 5.29
CA LEU A 14 -3.79 0.16 3.85
C LEU A 14 -4.79 -0.80 3.20
N SER A 15 -5.28 -1.82 3.89
CA SER A 15 -6.28 -2.77 3.37
C SER A 15 -7.56 -2.09 2.86
N GLN A 16 -7.94 -0.95 3.43
CA GLN A 16 -9.09 -0.16 2.97
C GLN A 16 -8.93 0.37 1.54
N TYR A 17 -7.70 0.41 1.02
CA TYR A 17 -7.35 0.87 -0.32
C TYR A 17 -7.02 -0.28 -1.26
N ALA A 18 -7.25 -1.54 -0.85
CA ALA A 18 -6.90 -2.69 -1.66
C ALA A 18 -7.64 -2.69 -3.03
N PRO A 19 -6.95 -3.07 -4.13
CA PRO A 19 -5.60 -3.58 -4.16
C PRO A 19 -4.52 -2.49 -4.00
N VAL A 20 -3.42 -2.83 -3.32
CA VAL A 20 -2.27 -1.94 -3.07
C VAL A 20 -0.98 -2.58 -3.53
N TRP A 21 -0.15 -1.83 -4.25
CA TRP A 21 1.20 -2.21 -4.66
C TRP A 21 2.23 -1.46 -3.82
N ILE A 22 3.29 -2.13 -3.38
CA ILE A 22 4.44 -1.50 -2.72
C ILE A 22 5.56 -1.30 -3.74
N ILE A 23 6.11 -0.10 -3.80
CA ILE A 23 7.23 0.26 -4.68
C ILE A 23 8.28 1.05 -3.90
N ASP A 24 9.47 1.20 -4.49
CA ASP A 24 10.57 2.02 -3.95
C ASP A 24 10.92 1.72 -2.48
N GLU A 25 10.86 0.44 -2.09
CA GLU A 25 11.22 0.00 -0.75
C GLU A 25 12.71 0.20 -0.48
N LYS A 26 13.01 0.95 0.58
CA LYS A 26 14.36 1.23 1.05
C LYS A 26 14.46 1.07 2.57
N ILE A 27 15.35 0.18 2.99
CA ILE A 27 15.71 0.01 4.40
C ILE A 27 16.74 1.08 4.78
N ILE A 28 16.51 1.78 5.90
CA ILE A 28 17.42 2.75 6.51
C ILE A 28 17.86 2.13 7.83
N ALA A 29 19.00 1.44 7.80
CA ALA A 29 19.43 0.57 8.91
C ALA A 29 19.82 1.37 10.15
N GLU A 30 20.41 2.56 9.95
CA GLU A 30 20.87 3.45 11.02
C GLU A 30 19.72 3.95 11.91
N ASP A 31 18.53 4.08 11.32
CA ASP A 31 17.33 4.60 11.97
C ASP A 31 16.31 3.50 12.33
N GLU A 32 16.66 2.21 12.17
CA GLU A 32 15.71 1.08 12.24
C GLU A 32 14.41 1.36 11.45
N ALA A 33 14.51 1.95 10.26
CA ALA A 33 13.37 2.45 9.51
C ALA A 33 13.24 1.84 8.10
N VAL A 34 12.03 1.85 7.57
CA VAL A 34 11.73 1.47 6.18
C VAL A 34 10.97 2.59 5.52
N GLN A 35 11.52 3.11 4.43
CA GLN A 35 10.81 4.04 3.58
C GLN A 35 10.33 3.31 2.33
N PHE A 36 9.11 3.58 1.91
CA PHE A 36 8.53 2.95 0.73
C PHE A 36 7.38 3.82 0.21
N ASN A 37 7.00 3.55 -1.03
CA ASN A 37 5.82 4.12 -1.63
C ASN A 37 4.78 3.02 -1.83
N VAL A 38 3.52 3.42 -1.84
CA VAL A 38 2.41 2.56 -2.20
C VAL A 38 1.61 3.17 -3.33
N VAL A 39 1.15 2.33 -4.24
CA VAL A 39 0.28 2.71 -5.35
C VAL A 39 -1.05 2.01 -5.17
N PHE A 40 -2.14 2.76 -5.28
CA PHE A 40 -3.50 2.23 -5.19
C PHE A 40 -4.48 3.20 -5.88
N MET A 41 -5.69 2.71 -6.17
CA MET A 41 -6.75 3.51 -6.78
C MET A 41 -7.58 4.19 -5.68
N HIS A 42 -7.52 5.51 -5.59
CA HIS A 42 -8.32 6.33 -4.69
C HIS A 42 -9.64 6.73 -5.34
N ASN A 43 -10.76 6.60 -4.62
CA ASN A 43 -12.11 6.87 -5.15
C ASN A 43 -12.31 8.31 -5.70
N LEU A 44 -11.67 9.31 -5.08
CA LEU A 44 -11.80 10.72 -5.49
C LEU A 44 -10.67 11.23 -6.40
N TYR A 45 -9.50 10.58 -6.41
CA TYR A 45 -8.29 11.13 -7.03
C TYR A 45 -7.72 10.25 -8.13
N GLY A 46 -8.29 9.08 -8.37
CA GLY A 46 -7.72 8.09 -9.28
C GLY A 46 -6.48 7.44 -8.68
N TRP A 47 -5.51 7.11 -9.52
CA TRP A 47 -4.27 6.46 -9.08
C TRP A 47 -3.41 7.40 -8.24
N VAL A 48 -2.99 6.93 -7.08
CA VAL A 48 -2.18 7.71 -6.13
C VAL A 48 -0.91 6.96 -5.80
N ASN A 49 0.23 7.67 -5.85
CA ASN A 49 1.48 7.26 -5.26
C ASN A 49 1.64 7.93 -3.90
N ARG A 50 1.63 7.14 -2.82
CA ARG A 50 1.71 7.64 -1.45
C ARG A 50 2.99 7.17 -0.78
N ARG A 51 3.79 8.10 -0.25
CA ARG A 51 5.05 7.81 0.44
C ARG A 51 4.83 7.62 1.93
N TYR A 52 5.46 6.58 2.46
CA TYR A 52 5.46 6.26 3.88
C TYR A 52 6.88 6.07 4.41
N ARG A 53 7.05 6.34 5.71
CA ARG A 53 8.21 5.91 6.49
C ARG A 53 7.71 5.17 7.72
N TYR A 54 8.06 3.90 7.83
CA TYR A 54 7.87 3.11 9.03
C TYR A 54 9.12 3.22 9.90
N ASP A 55 8.92 3.60 11.16
CA ASP A 55 9.95 3.62 12.22
C ASP A 55 9.76 2.35 13.06
N GLY A 56 10.74 1.45 13.00
CA GLY A 56 10.71 0.15 13.68
C GLY A 56 11.06 0.18 15.15
N PHE A 57 11.70 1.27 15.62
CA PHE A 57 12.01 1.49 17.02
C PHE A 57 10.77 1.97 17.77
N ASN A 58 10.05 2.95 17.21
CA ASN A 58 8.84 3.52 17.80
C ASN A 58 7.55 2.80 17.38
N ASP A 59 7.61 1.88 16.41
CA ASP A 59 6.45 1.24 15.76
C ASP A 59 5.42 2.26 15.20
N VAL A 60 5.92 3.28 14.50
CA VAL A 60 5.10 4.35 13.93
C VAL A 60 5.16 4.37 12.41
N LEU A 61 4.01 4.49 11.77
CA LEU A 61 3.89 4.68 10.32
C LEU A 61 3.61 6.15 10.01
N TYR A 62 4.58 6.83 9.42
CA TYR A 62 4.47 8.22 9.02
C TYR A 62 4.06 8.35 7.55
N HIS A 63 2.97 9.08 7.29
CA HIS A 63 2.65 9.57 5.95
C HIS A 63 3.59 10.74 5.59
N LYS A 64 4.28 10.65 4.45
CA LYS A 64 5.28 11.64 4.01
C LYS A 64 4.86 12.42 2.76
N GLY A 65 3.63 12.22 2.28
CA GLY A 65 3.07 12.91 1.13
C GLY A 65 2.55 11.94 0.08
N GLN A 66 1.83 12.49 -0.90
CA GLN A 66 1.29 11.74 -2.03
C GLN A 66 1.24 12.58 -3.31
N THR A 67 1.26 11.92 -4.45
CA THR A 67 1.05 12.51 -5.78
C THR A 67 0.03 11.69 -6.55
N VAL A 68 -0.72 12.33 -7.44
CA VAL A 68 -1.58 11.65 -8.42
C VAL A 68 -0.69 11.08 -9.53
N MET A 69 -1.02 9.90 -10.04
CA MET A 69 -0.34 9.26 -11.16
C MET A 69 -1.27 9.20 -12.38
N ASP A 70 -0.68 9.32 -13.56
CA ASP A 70 -1.36 9.00 -14.80
C ASP A 70 -1.49 7.48 -14.95
N GLU A 71 -2.59 7.02 -15.54
CA GLU A 71 -2.88 5.59 -15.70
C GLU A 71 -1.78 4.86 -16.50
N ALA A 72 -1.19 5.54 -17.50
CA ALA A 72 -0.09 5.00 -18.31
C ALA A 72 1.14 4.61 -17.47
N ASP A 73 1.44 5.36 -16.41
CA ASP A 73 2.58 5.09 -15.52
C ASP A 73 2.31 3.93 -14.56
N VAL A 74 1.04 3.58 -14.36
CA VAL A 74 0.61 2.56 -13.39
C VAL A 74 0.53 1.17 -14.01
N VAL A 75 0.36 1.07 -15.33
CA VAL A 75 0.24 -0.22 -16.06
C VAL A 75 1.33 -1.22 -15.62
N ALA A 76 2.60 -0.81 -15.74
CA ALA A 76 3.75 -1.67 -15.40
C ALA A 76 3.82 -2.04 -13.90
N ILE A 77 3.17 -1.26 -13.02
CA ILE A 77 3.07 -1.56 -11.59
C ILE A 77 2.01 -2.64 -11.36
N THR A 78 0.84 -2.48 -12.00
CA THR A 78 -0.31 -3.39 -11.85
C THR A 78 -0.13 -4.76 -12.51
N GLU A 79 0.83 -4.90 -13.43
CA GLU A 79 1.24 -6.20 -13.97
C GLU A 79 1.92 -7.10 -12.93
N LYS A 80 2.41 -6.52 -11.83
CA LYS A 80 2.98 -7.27 -10.71
C LYS A 80 1.90 -7.63 -9.70
N ASP A 81 2.17 -8.67 -8.92
CA ASP A 81 1.28 -9.03 -7.82
C ASP A 81 1.15 -7.88 -6.82
N PRO A 82 -0.08 -7.56 -6.37
CA PRO A 82 -0.28 -6.54 -5.38
C PRO A 82 0.27 -7.00 -4.03
N TYR A 83 0.82 -6.04 -3.29
CA TYR A 83 1.27 -6.22 -1.92
C TYR A 83 0.09 -6.53 -0.98
N ILE A 84 -1.07 -5.91 -1.23
CA ILE A 84 -2.34 -6.22 -0.54
C ILE A 84 -3.40 -6.51 -1.61
N ASN A 85 -3.95 -7.71 -1.59
CA ASN A 85 -5.03 -8.12 -2.49
C ASN A 85 -6.37 -7.50 -2.07
N ALA A 86 -7.22 -7.20 -3.05
CA ALA A 86 -8.61 -6.87 -2.77
C ALA A 86 -9.30 -8.12 -2.21
N THR A 87 -9.91 -8.01 -1.03
CA THR A 87 -10.81 -9.04 -0.53
C THR A 87 -12.08 -9.01 -1.36
N VAL A 88 -12.19 -9.89 -2.36
CA VAL A 88 -13.46 -10.19 -3.00
C VAL A 88 -14.30 -10.94 -1.97
N ALA A 89 -15.22 -10.25 -1.30
CA ALA A 89 -16.27 -10.93 -0.57
C ALA A 89 -17.13 -11.66 -1.62
N ASN A 90 -16.86 -12.94 -1.84
CA ASN A 90 -17.81 -13.83 -2.50
C ASN A 90 -19.04 -13.88 -1.60
N ILE A 91 -20.03 -13.02 -1.83
CA ILE A 91 -21.36 -13.16 -1.25
C ILE A 91 -22.13 -14.08 -2.20
N PRO A 92 -22.26 -15.38 -1.92
CA PRO A 92 -22.95 -16.31 -2.80
C PRO A 92 -24.45 -16.22 -2.48
N ASN A 93 -25.13 -15.15 -2.90
CA ASN A 93 -26.61 -15.07 -3.07
C ASN A 93 -27.19 -13.67 -3.38
N ALA A 94 -26.48 -12.78 -4.09
CA ALA A 94 -27.10 -11.54 -4.58
C ALA A 94 -27.78 -11.74 -5.95
N TYR A 95 -28.66 -12.75 -6.08
CA TYR A 95 -29.61 -12.85 -7.20
C TYR A 95 -30.88 -13.55 -6.73
N GLY A 96 -32.00 -12.83 -6.80
CA GLY A 96 -33.35 -13.38 -6.59
C GLY A 96 -34.29 -12.41 -5.87
N GLY A 97 -34.52 -11.23 -6.47
CA GLY A 97 -35.78 -10.51 -6.26
C GLY A 97 -36.90 -11.10 -7.11
#